data_AF-A0A6P6IZR7-F1
#
_entry.id   AF-A0A6P6IZR7-F1
#
_cell.length_a   1.000
_cell.length_b   1.000
_cell.length_c   1.000
_cell.angle_alpha   90.00
_cell.angle_beta   90.00
_cell.angle_gamma   90.00
#
_symmetry.space_group_name_H-M   'P 1'
#
loop_
_entity.id
_entity.type
_entity.pdbx_description
1 polymer ?
#
loop_
_entity_poly.entity_id
_entity_poly.type
_entity_poly.pdbx_seq_one_letter_code
_entity_poly.pdbx_strand_id
1 'polypeptide(L)'
;MLHFRFSRALKEFCKPNLRRLWRTSNVADNDIKAASGGCTSSYRRALCTQTDGANEKKAGILPSLEDLLFYTIAEGQEKIPAHKFTTALKATGLLTGDPRLKECMEMLKVTLKTTSDGALDRHLFKKCVQSNIVLLTQAFRKKFVIPDFQSFTCHIDQIYESAKSMSGGQVADYIPQLAKFSPNLWGVALCTVDGQRYTVGDTKIPFCLQSCVKPLKYAIAVHDHGTEYVHRFIGKEPSGLRFNKLFLDEDDKPHNSMVNAGAIVCTSLLKQGVSNAEKFDYVMNFMKMLAGNEYVGFSNATFQSERLSGDRNFAIGYYMKEKKCFPEGTDMNSILDLYFQLCSIEVTCESASVMAATLANGGFCPITGDRVLNPEAVRNTLSLMHSCGMYDFSGQFAFHVGLPAKSGVSGGILLVVPNVMGIMCWSPPLDKLGNSVRGIQFCTDLVQLCNFHNYDNLRHFAKKLDPRREGGEQRVKSVINLLFAAYTGDVSALRRFALSSMDMEQRDYDSRTALHVAAAEGHTEVVRFLLEACKVNPVPKDRWGNTPMDEAIHFGHHDVVTILKDYHNTYSPKETTADSDKETAEKNLDGML
;
A
#
# COMPACT_ATOMS: atom_id res chain seq x y z
N MET A 1 -14.32 -14.85 40.79
CA MET A 1 -14.61 -13.68 41.65
C MET A 1 -13.97 -12.42 41.06
N LEU A 2 -14.39 -11.98 39.86
CA LEU A 2 -13.86 -10.79 39.19
C LEU A 2 -14.82 -10.32 38.06
N HIS A 3 -16.10 -10.25 38.39
CA HIS A 3 -17.15 -9.84 37.44
C HIS A 3 -18.12 -8.84 38.09
N PHE A 4 -17.62 -7.84 38.83
CA PHE A 4 -18.49 -6.88 39.54
C PHE A 4 -17.86 -5.51 39.87
N ARG A 5 -17.02 -4.93 39.00
CA ARG A 5 -16.47 -3.57 39.23
C ARG A 5 -16.44 -2.61 38.03
N PHE A 6 -17.24 -2.84 36.98
CA PHE A 6 -17.36 -1.89 35.86
C PHE A 6 -18.75 -1.25 35.68
N SER A 7 -19.76 -1.65 36.47
CA SER A 7 -21.14 -1.14 36.30
C SER A 7 -21.49 0.10 37.13
N ARG A 8 -20.56 0.65 37.93
CA ARG A 8 -20.88 1.76 38.87
C ARG A 8 -20.36 3.13 38.44
N ALA A 9 -19.45 3.21 37.47
CA ALA A 9 -18.91 4.49 36.98
C ALA A 9 -19.71 5.11 35.81
N LEU A 10 -20.54 4.32 35.12
CA LEU A 10 -21.29 4.76 33.93
C LEU A 10 -22.69 5.32 34.23
N LYS A 11 -23.15 5.26 35.49
CA LYS A 11 -24.47 5.77 35.90
C LYS A 11 -24.47 7.18 36.50
N GLU A 12 -23.31 7.79 36.73
CA GLU A 12 -23.23 9.17 37.26
C GLU A 12 -22.98 10.24 36.20
N PHE A 13 -22.79 9.89 34.91
CA PHE A 13 -22.49 10.86 33.85
C PHE A 13 -23.69 11.34 33.02
N CYS A 14 -24.92 11.00 33.41
CA CYS A 14 -26.13 11.37 32.64
C CYS A 14 -27.07 12.33 33.39
N LYS A 15 -26.87 13.64 33.09
CA LYS A 15 -27.81 14.79 33.09
C LYS A 15 -28.08 15.48 34.45
N PRO A 16 -28.31 16.83 34.49
CA PRO A 16 -29.04 17.61 33.47
C PRO A 16 -28.50 19.04 33.15
N ASN A 17 -28.28 19.36 31.85
CA ASN A 17 -28.34 20.75 31.34
C ASN A 17 -28.58 20.88 29.82
N LEU A 18 -29.26 19.92 29.20
CA LEU A 18 -29.62 19.95 27.77
C LEU A 18 -31.15 20.01 27.56
N ARG A 19 -31.81 20.88 28.33
CA ARG A 19 -33.23 21.26 28.15
C ARG A 19 -33.34 22.78 28.00
N ARG A 20 -32.82 23.34 26.92
CA ARG A 20 -33.16 24.67 26.40
C ARG A 20 -32.68 24.73 24.95
N LEU A 21 -33.53 24.32 24.00
CA LEU A 21 -33.52 24.78 22.59
C LEU A 21 -34.49 24.03 21.66
N TRP A 22 -35.28 23.07 22.14
CA TRP A 22 -36.30 22.42 21.32
C TRP A 22 -37.68 22.47 21.98
N ARG A 23 -38.30 23.65 21.96
CA ARG A 23 -39.74 23.88 22.21
C ARG A 23 -40.19 25.19 21.57
N THR A 24 -40.72 25.11 20.36
CA THR A 24 -41.76 25.94 19.69
C THR A 24 -41.72 25.49 18.23
N SER A 25 -42.75 25.00 17.55
CA SER A 25 -44.19 24.89 17.81
C SER A 25 -44.78 24.07 16.66
N ASN A 26 -45.54 23.02 16.97
CA ASN A 26 -46.45 22.35 16.04
C ASN A 26 -47.74 23.16 15.94
N VAL A 27 -48.26 23.35 14.73
CA VAL A 27 -49.71 23.40 14.45
C VAL A 27 -49.95 22.65 13.14
N ALA A 28 -50.93 21.75 13.16
CA ALA A 28 -51.28 20.84 12.08
C ALA A 28 -52.61 21.25 11.40
N ASP A 29 -52.74 20.73 10.18
CA ASP A 29 -53.92 20.28 9.43
C ASP A 29 -54.93 21.24 8.76
N ASN A 30 -55.01 21.02 7.43
CA ASN A 30 -56.15 20.96 6.51
C ASN A 30 -57.10 22.16 6.38
N ASP A 31 -57.19 22.74 5.16
CA ASP A 31 -58.38 22.53 4.30
C ASP A 31 -58.32 23.21 2.91
N ILE A 32 -59.00 22.55 1.96
CA ILE A 32 -59.70 23.08 0.75
C ILE A 32 -58.96 23.27 -0.60
N LYS A 33 -59.61 22.64 -1.60
CA LYS A 33 -59.36 22.55 -3.05
C LYS A 33 -59.62 23.85 -3.83
N ALA A 34 -59.06 23.85 -5.05
CA ALA A 34 -59.59 24.39 -6.30
C ALA A 34 -59.61 25.92 -6.50
N ALA A 35 -58.79 26.39 -7.47
CA ALA A 35 -59.23 27.36 -8.49
C ALA A 35 -58.20 27.42 -9.63
N SER A 36 -58.60 26.86 -10.77
CA SER A 36 -58.15 27.24 -12.11
C SER A 36 -58.48 28.71 -12.39
N GLY A 37 -57.59 29.43 -13.08
CA GLY A 37 -57.93 30.74 -13.64
C GLY A 37 -56.72 31.44 -14.22
N GLY A 38 -56.60 31.41 -15.55
CA GLY A 38 -55.51 32.04 -16.27
C GLY A 38 -55.56 33.56 -16.29
N CYS A 39 -54.47 34.15 -16.77
CA CYS A 39 -54.57 35.39 -17.53
C CYS A 39 -53.47 35.40 -18.60
N THR A 40 -53.93 35.28 -19.84
CA THR A 40 -53.21 35.52 -21.09
C THR A 40 -53.10 37.01 -21.39
N SER A 41 -52.25 37.32 -22.38
CA SER A 41 -52.13 38.58 -23.14
C SER A 41 -51.20 39.61 -22.51
N SER A 42 -50.27 40.26 -23.21
CA SER A 42 -50.19 40.57 -24.63
C SER A 42 -48.78 41.09 -24.93
N TYR A 43 -48.18 40.67 -26.05
CA TYR A 43 -47.66 41.53 -27.12
C TYR A 43 -46.72 40.71 -28.00
N ARG A 44 -47.22 40.36 -29.19
CA ARG A 44 -46.47 39.74 -30.28
C ARG A 44 -46.75 40.56 -31.54
N ARG A 45 -45.67 40.98 -32.21
CA ARG A 45 -45.50 41.61 -33.54
C ARG A 45 -44.74 42.94 -33.40
N ALA A 46 -43.72 43.25 -34.19
CA ALA A 46 -43.28 42.71 -35.48
C ALA A 46 -41.79 42.98 -35.69
N LEU A 47 -41.15 42.14 -36.53
CA LEU A 47 -40.30 42.49 -37.68
C LEU A 47 -39.25 41.40 -37.93
N CYS A 48 -39.53 40.58 -38.94
CA CYS A 48 -38.51 39.88 -39.72
C CYS A 48 -37.58 40.91 -40.35
N THR A 49 -36.27 40.70 -40.25
CA THR A 49 -35.35 40.48 -41.38
C THR A 49 -33.92 40.35 -40.86
N GLN A 50 -33.13 39.50 -41.54
CA GLN A 50 -31.66 39.41 -41.55
C GLN A 50 -31.00 38.20 -40.84
N THR A 51 -30.80 37.17 -41.68
CA THR A 51 -29.52 36.47 -41.97
C THR A 51 -28.72 35.80 -40.84
N ASP A 52 -28.64 34.48 -40.96
CA ASP A 52 -27.58 33.54 -40.59
C ASP A 52 -26.36 34.07 -39.82
N GLY A 53 -26.20 33.56 -38.61
CA GLY A 53 -24.98 33.65 -37.81
C GLY A 53 -25.03 32.62 -36.69
N ALA A 54 -24.16 31.62 -36.76
CA ALA A 54 -23.98 30.56 -35.79
C ALA A 54 -23.93 31.11 -34.36
N ASN A 55 -24.74 30.57 -33.46
CA ASN A 55 -24.64 30.86 -32.04
C ASN A 55 -24.44 29.55 -31.27
N GLU A 56 -23.17 29.36 -30.89
CA GLU A 56 -22.70 28.36 -29.95
C GLU A 56 -23.62 28.33 -28.73
N LYS A 57 -24.23 27.17 -28.49
CA LYS A 57 -24.84 26.89 -27.20
C LYS A 57 -23.71 26.84 -26.17
N LYS A 58 -23.61 27.88 -25.34
CA LYS A 58 -22.85 27.89 -24.10
C LYS A 58 -23.25 26.67 -23.25
N ALA A 59 -22.46 25.60 -23.36
CA ALA A 59 -22.50 24.47 -22.45
C ALA A 59 -22.00 24.92 -21.07
N GLY A 60 -22.59 24.36 -20.02
CA GLY A 60 -22.44 24.79 -18.63
C GLY A 60 -20.98 24.91 -18.14
N ILE A 61 -20.80 25.79 -17.16
CA ILE A 61 -19.53 26.28 -16.57
C ILE A 61 -18.75 25.19 -15.78
N LEU A 62 -19.19 23.93 -15.78
CA LEU A 62 -18.49 22.81 -15.13
C LEU A 62 -17.85 21.91 -16.21
N PRO A 63 -16.52 21.91 -16.35
CA PRO A 63 -15.83 20.99 -17.26
C PRO A 63 -16.09 19.55 -16.83
N SER A 64 -16.23 18.63 -17.78
CA SER A 64 -16.35 17.21 -17.44
C SER A 64 -15.04 16.69 -16.83
N LEU A 65 -15.06 15.56 -16.12
CA LEU A 65 -13.84 15.00 -15.50
C LEU A 65 -12.76 14.70 -16.54
N GLU A 66 -13.16 14.27 -17.73
CA GLU A 66 -12.27 14.04 -18.87
C GLU A 66 -11.63 15.35 -19.35
N ASP A 67 -12.39 16.44 -19.38
CA ASP A 67 -11.88 17.76 -19.79
C ASP A 67 -10.89 18.30 -18.75
N LEU A 68 -11.18 18.13 -17.44
CA LEU A 68 -10.23 18.48 -16.37
C LEU A 68 -8.93 17.69 -16.47
N LEU A 69 -9.02 16.39 -16.75
CA LEU A 69 -7.86 15.54 -16.94
C LEU A 69 -7.05 15.97 -18.17
N PHE A 70 -7.71 16.32 -19.27
CA PHE A 70 -7.07 16.87 -20.46
C PHE A 70 -6.22 18.10 -20.11
N TYR A 71 -6.82 19.10 -19.46
CA TYR A 71 -6.10 20.33 -19.08
C TYR A 71 -4.93 20.06 -18.11
N THR A 72 -5.07 19.06 -17.24
CA THR A 72 -4.02 18.65 -16.30
C THR A 72 -2.77 18.15 -17.04
N ILE A 73 -2.93 17.41 -18.14
CA ILE A 73 -1.81 16.83 -18.90
C ILE A 73 -1.32 17.79 -20.00
N ALA A 74 -2.22 18.57 -20.57
CA ALA A 74 -1.92 19.51 -21.65
C ALA A 74 -1.08 20.70 -21.19
N GLU A 75 -1.13 21.07 -19.89
CA GLU A 75 -0.35 22.17 -19.31
C GLU A 75 -0.52 23.49 -20.10
N GLY A 76 -1.75 23.76 -20.55
CA GLY A 76 -2.10 24.95 -21.34
C GLY A 76 -1.95 24.81 -22.86
N GLN A 77 -1.49 23.66 -23.38
CA GLN A 77 -1.44 23.39 -24.82
C GLN A 77 -2.81 22.97 -25.38
N GLU A 78 -3.04 23.20 -26.67
CA GLU A 78 -4.30 22.83 -27.34
C GLU A 78 -4.44 21.32 -27.63
N LYS A 79 -3.32 20.60 -27.70
CA LYS A 79 -3.27 19.16 -27.97
C LYS A 79 -2.27 18.46 -27.05
N ILE A 80 -2.50 17.17 -26.79
CA ILE A 80 -1.60 16.33 -26.01
C ILE A 80 -0.92 15.31 -26.94
N PRO A 81 0.42 15.32 -27.06
CA PRO A 81 1.13 14.24 -27.73
C PRO A 81 0.88 12.91 -27.01
N ALA A 82 0.51 11.84 -27.72
CA ALA A 82 0.18 10.58 -27.07
C ALA A 82 1.33 9.98 -26.24
N HIS A 83 2.59 10.20 -26.66
CA HIS A 83 3.75 9.79 -25.86
C HIS A 83 3.80 10.49 -24.50
N LYS A 84 3.44 11.78 -24.42
CA LYS A 84 3.37 12.55 -23.16
C LYS A 84 2.33 11.93 -22.23
N PHE A 85 1.15 11.60 -22.75
CA PHE A 85 0.11 10.90 -21.98
C PHE A 85 0.60 9.54 -21.44
N THR A 86 1.17 8.69 -22.30
CA THR A 86 1.64 7.37 -21.86
C THR A 86 2.81 7.44 -20.86
N THR A 87 3.66 8.46 -20.99
CA THR A 87 4.78 8.69 -20.06
C THR A 87 4.26 9.16 -18.70
N ALA A 88 3.32 10.11 -18.69
CA ALA A 88 2.67 10.58 -17.47
C ALA A 88 1.86 9.46 -16.79
N LEU A 89 1.20 8.60 -17.57
CA LEU A 89 0.51 7.42 -17.03
C LEU A 89 1.50 6.45 -16.37
N LYS A 90 2.63 6.13 -17.01
CA LYS A 90 3.67 5.28 -16.42
C LYS A 90 4.28 5.88 -15.15
N ALA A 91 4.39 7.21 -15.08
CA ALA A 91 4.87 7.91 -13.88
C ALA A 91 3.95 7.67 -12.65
N THR A 92 2.66 7.38 -12.86
CA THR A 92 1.75 6.98 -11.77
C THR A 92 2.01 5.58 -11.24
N GLY A 93 2.84 4.78 -11.93
CA GLY A 93 3.11 3.37 -11.63
C GLY A 93 2.20 2.38 -12.36
N LEU A 94 1.15 2.83 -13.05
CA LEU A 94 0.33 1.95 -13.88
C LEU A 94 1.08 1.53 -15.14
N LEU A 95 0.90 0.26 -15.54
CA LEU A 95 1.42 -0.24 -16.80
C LEU A 95 0.40 -0.05 -17.93
N THR A 96 0.89 0.18 -19.15
CA THR A 96 0.03 0.28 -20.34
C THR A 96 -0.66 -1.05 -20.70
N GLY A 97 -0.20 -2.16 -20.12
CA GLY A 97 -0.81 -3.48 -20.26
C GLY A 97 -1.85 -3.81 -19.18
N ASP A 98 -2.19 -2.87 -18.29
CA ASP A 98 -3.22 -3.07 -17.26
C ASP A 98 -4.56 -3.44 -17.91
N PRO A 99 -5.17 -4.59 -17.56
CA PRO A 99 -6.47 -5.01 -18.10
C PRO A 99 -7.56 -3.96 -17.95
N ARG A 100 -7.54 -3.15 -16.88
CA ARG A 100 -8.52 -2.08 -16.62
C ARG A 100 -8.33 -0.85 -17.50
N LEU A 101 -7.25 -0.78 -18.29
CA LEU A 101 -6.97 0.29 -19.25
C LEU A 101 -7.09 -0.18 -20.70
N LYS A 102 -7.55 -1.42 -20.94
CA LYS A 102 -7.59 -2.03 -22.27
C LYS A 102 -8.35 -1.18 -23.29
N GLU A 103 -9.57 -0.74 -22.96
CA GLU A 103 -10.40 0.06 -23.86
C GLU A 103 -9.75 1.40 -24.20
N CYS A 104 -9.17 2.08 -23.20
CA CYS A 104 -8.43 3.32 -23.40
C CYS A 104 -7.23 3.12 -24.34
N MET A 105 -6.45 2.06 -24.15
CA MET A 105 -5.26 1.79 -24.97
C MET A 105 -5.61 1.33 -26.38
N GLU A 106 -6.69 0.56 -26.56
CA GLU A 106 -7.20 0.17 -27.88
C GLU A 106 -7.74 1.37 -28.64
N MET A 107 -8.53 2.24 -28.00
CA MET A 107 -9.03 3.46 -28.62
C MET A 107 -7.89 4.42 -28.97
N LEU A 108 -6.89 4.55 -28.10
CA LEU A 108 -5.70 5.34 -28.37
C LEU A 108 -4.95 4.85 -29.60
N LYS A 109 -4.77 3.53 -29.76
CA LYS A 109 -4.15 2.93 -30.97
C LYS A 109 -4.96 3.20 -32.23
N VAL A 110 -6.29 3.13 -32.16
CA VAL A 110 -7.17 3.43 -33.31
C VAL A 110 -7.04 4.91 -33.71
N THR A 111 -7.13 5.83 -32.74
CA THR A 111 -7.03 7.27 -32.98
C THR A 111 -5.64 7.68 -33.50
N LEU A 112 -4.57 7.03 -33.04
CA LEU A 112 -3.22 7.30 -33.54
C LEU A 112 -3.00 6.86 -34.99
N LYS A 113 -3.76 5.90 -35.50
CA LYS A 113 -3.72 5.54 -36.93
C LYS A 113 -4.44 6.56 -37.82
N THR A 114 -5.41 7.29 -37.27
CA THR A 114 -6.20 8.26 -38.03
C THR A 114 -5.64 9.67 -37.99
N THR A 115 -4.68 9.95 -37.10
CA THR A 115 -4.15 11.30 -36.87
C THR A 115 -2.73 11.41 -37.41
N SER A 116 -2.47 12.39 -38.27
CA SER A 116 -1.17 12.56 -38.95
C SER A 116 -0.05 13.12 -38.04
N ASP A 117 -0.40 13.88 -36.99
CA ASP A 117 0.54 14.52 -36.07
C ASP A 117 0.76 13.73 -34.75
N GLY A 118 0.04 12.62 -34.55
CA GLY A 118 0.12 11.81 -33.34
C GLY A 118 -0.34 12.52 -32.05
N ALA A 119 -1.03 13.65 -32.18
CA ALA A 119 -1.50 14.47 -31.06
C ALA A 119 -3.02 14.34 -30.87
N LEU A 120 -3.45 14.37 -29.62
CA LEU A 120 -4.85 14.24 -29.23
C LEU A 120 -5.41 15.63 -28.93
N ASP A 121 -6.42 16.05 -29.67
CA ASP A 121 -7.27 17.17 -29.25
C ASP A 121 -8.17 16.76 -28.07
N ARG A 122 -8.86 17.74 -27.48
CA ARG A 122 -9.75 17.53 -26.33
C ARG A 122 -10.82 16.47 -26.59
N HIS A 123 -11.43 16.46 -27.78
CA HIS A 123 -12.53 15.56 -28.10
C HIS A 123 -12.04 14.12 -28.31
N LEU A 124 -10.92 13.96 -29.03
CA LEU A 124 -10.25 12.67 -29.22
C LEU A 124 -9.75 12.09 -27.91
N PHE A 125 -9.15 12.92 -27.05
CA PHE A 125 -8.71 12.51 -25.72
C PHE A 125 -9.89 11.99 -24.89
N LYS A 126 -10.99 12.76 -24.83
CA LYS A 126 -12.21 12.37 -24.12
C LYS A 126 -12.75 11.03 -24.60
N LYS A 127 -12.81 10.81 -25.92
CA LYS A 127 -13.24 9.53 -26.52
C LYS A 127 -12.33 8.36 -26.10
N CYS A 128 -11.03 8.59 -25.94
CA CYS A 128 -10.10 7.55 -25.48
C CYS A 128 -10.30 7.22 -24.00
N VAL A 129 -10.45 8.22 -23.12
CA VAL A 129 -10.42 7.99 -21.67
C VAL A 129 -11.78 7.70 -21.03
N GLN A 130 -12.90 7.95 -21.73
CA GLN A 130 -14.25 7.88 -21.16
C GLN A 130 -14.56 6.57 -20.41
N SER A 131 -14.12 5.42 -20.93
CA SER A 131 -14.44 4.11 -20.36
C SER A 131 -13.65 3.81 -19.08
N ASN A 132 -12.50 4.46 -18.90
CA ASN A 132 -11.55 4.17 -17.82
C ASN A 132 -11.26 5.43 -16.97
N ILE A 133 -12.09 6.48 -17.09
CA ILE A 133 -11.87 7.80 -16.50
C ILE A 133 -11.78 7.76 -14.97
N VAL A 134 -12.52 6.87 -14.31
CA VAL A 134 -12.51 6.76 -12.84
C VAL A 134 -11.12 6.37 -12.33
N LEU A 135 -10.51 5.33 -12.92
CA LEU A 135 -9.17 4.87 -12.57
C LEU A 135 -8.11 5.92 -12.93
N LEU A 136 -8.20 6.50 -14.14
CA LEU A 136 -7.28 7.56 -14.58
C LEU A 136 -7.36 8.79 -13.67
N THR A 137 -8.56 9.18 -13.23
CA THR A 137 -8.74 10.29 -12.29
C THR A 137 -8.07 10.00 -10.96
N GLN A 138 -8.17 8.77 -10.44
CA GLN A 138 -7.45 8.39 -9.22
C GLN A 138 -5.93 8.46 -9.41
N ALA A 139 -5.43 7.96 -10.53
CA ALA A 139 -4.01 7.95 -10.87
C ALA A 139 -3.42 9.37 -10.91
N PHE A 140 -4.00 10.25 -11.72
CA PHE A 140 -3.48 11.60 -11.95
C PHE A 140 -3.75 12.56 -10.79
N ARG A 141 -4.75 12.29 -9.93
CA ARG A 141 -4.99 13.06 -8.70
C ARG A 141 -4.20 12.54 -7.49
N LYS A 142 -3.22 11.66 -7.72
CA LYS A 142 -2.39 11.06 -6.66
C LYS A 142 -3.22 10.42 -5.53
N LYS A 143 -4.34 9.77 -5.91
CA LYS A 143 -5.26 9.10 -4.98
C LYS A 143 -4.96 7.61 -4.78
N PHE A 144 -3.94 7.09 -5.46
CA PHE A 144 -3.43 5.77 -5.16
C PHE A 144 -2.77 5.73 -3.79
N VAL A 145 -2.72 4.52 -3.25
CA VAL A 145 -2.17 4.19 -1.93
C VAL A 145 -0.72 4.59 -1.79
N ILE A 146 0.04 4.68 -2.90
CA ILE A 146 1.35 5.32 -2.94
C ILE A 146 1.28 6.48 -3.95
N PRO A 147 1.06 7.72 -3.48
CA PRO A 147 0.94 8.91 -4.32
C PRO A 147 2.19 9.21 -5.16
N ASP A 148 3.37 9.15 -4.54
CA ASP A 148 4.66 9.44 -5.16
C ASP A 148 5.41 8.13 -5.45
N PHE A 149 4.93 7.42 -6.48
CA PHE A 149 5.40 6.09 -6.80
C PHE A 149 6.84 6.10 -7.33
N GLN A 150 7.24 7.09 -8.13
CA GLN A 150 8.60 7.18 -8.67
C GLN A 150 9.64 7.31 -7.56
N SER A 151 9.43 8.23 -6.61
CA SER A 151 10.32 8.38 -5.45
C SER A 151 10.39 7.09 -4.64
N PHE A 152 9.24 6.44 -4.41
CA PHE A 152 9.20 5.16 -3.70
C PHE A 152 10.00 4.07 -4.44
N THR A 153 9.90 3.96 -5.76
CA THR A 153 10.64 2.97 -6.54
C THR A 153 12.16 3.18 -6.51
N CYS A 154 12.64 4.43 -6.43
CA CYS A 154 14.07 4.69 -6.24
C CYS A 154 14.60 4.15 -4.90
N HIS A 155 13.80 4.22 -3.83
CA HIS A 155 14.16 3.60 -2.56
C HIS A 155 14.16 2.06 -2.65
N ILE A 156 13.25 1.48 -3.43
CA ILE A 156 13.23 0.03 -3.69
C ILE A 156 14.51 -0.41 -4.42
N ASP A 157 15.01 0.36 -5.37
CA ASP A 157 16.28 0.07 -6.06
C ASP A 157 17.47 0.06 -5.08
N GLN A 158 17.51 1.02 -4.15
CA GLN A 158 18.55 1.09 -3.12
C GLN A 158 18.52 -0.15 -2.21
N ILE A 159 17.34 -0.55 -1.77
CA ILE A 159 17.16 -1.75 -0.95
C ILE A 159 17.53 -3.01 -1.75
N TYR A 160 17.16 -3.06 -3.03
CA TYR A 160 17.51 -4.16 -3.92
C TYR A 160 19.04 -4.32 -4.07
N GLU A 161 19.76 -3.23 -4.33
CA GLU A 161 21.22 -3.25 -4.47
C GLU A 161 21.92 -3.56 -3.14
N SER A 162 21.39 -3.07 -2.00
CA SER A 162 21.84 -3.48 -0.67
C SER A 162 21.75 -4.99 -0.48
N ALA A 163 20.58 -5.57 -0.71
CA ALA A 163 20.35 -7.01 -0.54
C ALA A 163 21.14 -7.87 -1.54
N LYS A 164 21.39 -7.37 -2.75
CA LYS A 164 22.18 -8.05 -3.80
C LYS A 164 23.63 -8.31 -3.39
N SER A 165 24.19 -7.45 -2.54
CA SER A 165 25.56 -7.61 -2.00
C SER A 165 25.73 -8.87 -1.13
N MET A 166 24.62 -9.44 -0.63
CA MET A 166 24.63 -10.68 0.14
C MET A 166 24.98 -11.86 -0.79
N SER A 167 26.12 -12.49 -0.53
CA SER A 167 26.65 -13.65 -1.27
C SER A 167 26.54 -14.97 -0.51
N GLY A 168 26.00 -14.95 0.71
CA GLY A 168 25.80 -16.13 1.54
C GLY A 168 24.64 -17.02 1.09
N GLY A 169 24.54 -18.19 1.72
CA GLY A 169 23.48 -19.18 1.48
C GLY A 169 23.89 -20.29 0.52
N GLN A 170 22.99 -21.24 0.32
CA GLN A 170 23.19 -22.38 -0.59
C GLN A 170 21.93 -22.63 -1.40
N VAL A 171 22.09 -22.89 -2.70
CA VAL A 171 20.97 -23.27 -3.57
C VAL A 171 20.47 -24.64 -3.13
N ALA A 172 19.15 -24.81 -3.09
CA ALA A 172 18.56 -26.12 -2.81
C ALA A 172 18.98 -27.14 -3.89
N ASP A 173 19.69 -28.18 -3.48
CA ASP A 173 20.32 -29.17 -4.37
C ASP A 173 19.79 -30.60 -4.21
N TYR A 174 18.84 -30.81 -3.29
CA TYR A 174 18.21 -32.12 -3.05
C TYR A 174 17.43 -32.67 -4.27
N ILE A 175 17.05 -31.80 -5.22
CA ILE A 175 16.57 -32.18 -6.55
C ILE A 175 17.33 -31.43 -7.65
N PRO A 176 17.63 -32.09 -8.80
CA PRO A 176 18.38 -31.47 -9.89
C PRO A 176 17.75 -30.21 -10.49
N GLN A 177 16.41 -30.09 -10.44
CA GLN A 177 15.69 -28.96 -11.03
C GLN A 177 15.94 -27.65 -10.27
N LEU A 178 16.08 -27.70 -8.93
CA LEU A 178 16.40 -26.53 -8.13
C LEU A 178 17.90 -26.21 -8.20
N ALA A 179 18.75 -27.23 -8.24
CA ALA A 179 20.21 -27.09 -8.35
C ALA A 179 20.67 -26.35 -9.63
N LYS A 180 19.83 -26.34 -10.67
CA LYS A 180 20.13 -25.67 -11.95
C LYS A 180 20.11 -24.14 -11.86
N PHE A 181 19.42 -23.57 -10.88
CA PHE A 181 19.33 -22.12 -10.78
C PHE A 181 20.65 -21.52 -10.31
N SER A 182 21.10 -20.48 -11.02
CA SER A 182 22.33 -19.78 -10.66
C SER A 182 22.15 -19.07 -9.30
N PRO A 183 23.14 -19.15 -8.40
CA PRO A 183 23.10 -18.44 -7.12
C PRO A 183 23.12 -16.91 -7.27
N ASN A 184 23.50 -16.42 -8.45
CA ASN A 184 23.55 -14.98 -8.72
C ASN A 184 22.18 -14.37 -9.01
N LEU A 185 21.15 -15.19 -9.29
CA LEU A 185 19.82 -14.70 -9.63
C LEU A 185 19.18 -13.95 -8.47
N TRP A 186 18.65 -12.77 -8.77
CA TRP A 186 17.97 -11.91 -7.81
C TRP A 186 16.89 -11.07 -8.50
N GLY A 187 15.63 -11.25 -8.12
CA GLY A 187 14.50 -10.50 -8.65
C GLY A 187 13.58 -10.01 -7.55
N VAL A 188 13.09 -8.78 -7.69
CA VAL A 188 12.06 -8.20 -6.82
C VAL A 188 10.97 -7.58 -7.68
N ALA A 189 9.73 -7.95 -7.43
CA ALA A 189 8.55 -7.37 -8.06
C ALA A 189 7.54 -6.92 -7.02
N LEU A 190 6.92 -5.77 -7.24
CA LEU A 190 5.87 -5.22 -6.40
C LEU A 190 4.63 -4.85 -7.20
N CYS A 191 3.47 -5.02 -6.58
CA CYS A 191 2.17 -4.64 -7.09
C CYS A 191 1.36 -4.02 -5.95
N THR A 192 0.91 -2.77 -6.09
CA THR A 192 0.06 -2.12 -5.08
C THR A 192 -1.39 -2.58 -5.20
N VAL A 193 -2.19 -2.33 -4.17
CA VAL A 193 -3.63 -2.66 -4.20
C VAL A 193 -4.41 -1.87 -5.29
N ASP A 194 -3.84 -0.76 -5.77
CA ASP A 194 -4.38 0.02 -6.88
C ASP A 194 -3.86 -0.40 -8.26
N GLY A 195 -2.91 -1.35 -8.31
CA GLY A 195 -2.32 -1.88 -9.53
C GLY A 195 -1.08 -1.11 -10.03
N GLN A 196 -0.47 -0.26 -9.20
CA GLN A 196 0.84 0.31 -9.50
C GLN A 196 1.91 -0.79 -9.40
N ARG A 197 2.83 -0.86 -10.35
CA ARG A 197 3.79 -1.97 -10.46
C ARG A 197 5.19 -1.49 -10.73
N TYR A 198 6.15 -2.18 -10.10
CA TYR A 198 7.57 -1.95 -10.31
C TYR A 198 8.35 -3.24 -10.15
N THR A 199 9.41 -3.39 -10.92
CA THR A 199 10.23 -4.60 -10.99
C THR A 199 11.68 -4.24 -11.14
N VAL A 200 12.57 -4.97 -10.46
CA VAL A 200 14.02 -4.80 -10.59
C VAL A 200 14.73 -6.15 -10.48
N GLY A 201 15.75 -6.37 -11.31
CA GLY A 201 16.47 -7.64 -11.39
C GLY A 201 15.80 -8.71 -12.27
N ASP A 202 16.04 -9.98 -11.94
CA ASP A 202 15.65 -11.17 -12.70
C ASP A 202 14.17 -11.56 -12.53
N THR A 203 13.24 -10.61 -12.73
CA THR A 203 11.83 -10.77 -12.33
C THR A 203 11.00 -11.66 -13.25
N LYS A 204 11.43 -11.84 -14.50
CA LYS A 204 10.67 -12.54 -15.55
C LYS A 204 11.04 -14.02 -15.69
N ILE A 205 12.03 -14.50 -14.94
CA ILE A 205 12.44 -15.89 -14.96
C ILE A 205 11.40 -16.73 -14.22
N PRO A 206 10.82 -17.77 -14.85
CA PRO A 206 9.92 -18.68 -14.17
C PRO A 206 10.64 -19.54 -13.12
N PHE A 207 10.02 -19.72 -11.97
CA PHE A 207 10.47 -20.63 -10.92
C PHE A 207 9.29 -21.32 -10.23
N CYS A 208 9.52 -22.49 -9.64
CA CYS A 208 8.48 -23.22 -8.92
C CYS A 208 8.11 -22.51 -7.61
N LEU A 209 6.82 -22.31 -7.33
CA LEU A 209 6.33 -21.68 -6.09
C LEU A 209 6.77 -22.45 -4.84
N GLN A 210 6.83 -23.77 -4.93
CA GLN A 210 7.15 -24.63 -3.78
C GLN A 210 6.23 -24.30 -2.59
N SER A 211 6.77 -24.21 -1.37
CA SER A 211 5.98 -23.87 -0.17
C SER A 211 5.21 -22.55 -0.23
N CYS A 212 5.51 -21.63 -1.16
CA CYS A 212 4.72 -20.40 -1.35
C CYS A 212 3.29 -20.67 -1.82
N VAL A 213 2.99 -21.86 -2.37
CA VAL A 213 1.63 -22.25 -2.77
C VAL A 213 0.71 -22.55 -1.57
N LYS A 214 1.29 -22.89 -0.41
CA LYS A 214 0.55 -23.31 0.80
C LYS A 214 -0.50 -22.29 1.28
N PRO A 215 -0.19 -20.98 1.44
CA PRO A 215 -1.19 -19.99 1.79
C PRO A 215 -2.29 -19.86 0.74
N LEU A 216 -1.96 -19.96 -0.54
CA LEU A 216 -2.92 -19.79 -1.64
C LEU A 216 -3.95 -20.93 -1.64
N LYS A 217 -3.52 -22.19 -1.51
CA LYS A 217 -4.45 -23.31 -1.42
C LYS A 217 -5.30 -23.30 -0.14
N TYR A 218 -4.74 -22.84 0.98
CA TYR A 218 -5.51 -22.65 2.20
C TYR A 218 -6.60 -21.59 2.01
N ALA A 219 -6.28 -20.48 1.36
CA ALA A 219 -7.26 -19.46 1.03
C ALA A 219 -8.39 -20.02 0.15
N ILE A 220 -8.07 -20.84 -0.87
CA ILE A 220 -9.07 -21.49 -1.72
C ILE A 220 -9.95 -22.46 -0.91
N ALA A 221 -9.36 -23.27 -0.02
CA ALA A 221 -10.12 -24.20 0.81
C ALA A 221 -11.10 -23.47 1.76
N VAL A 222 -10.66 -22.38 2.39
CA VAL A 222 -11.53 -21.55 3.23
C VAL A 222 -12.56 -20.80 2.39
N HIS A 223 -12.21 -20.42 1.15
CA HIS A 223 -13.14 -19.78 0.24
C HIS A 223 -14.34 -20.66 -0.09
N ASP A 224 -14.08 -21.94 -0.36
CA ASP A 224 -15.09 -22.92 -0.76
C ASP A 224 -15.91 -23.44 0.43
N HIS A 225 -15.27 -23.68 1.58
CA HIS A 225 -15.88 -24.42 2.69
C HIS A 225 -16.09 -23.61 3.97
N GLY A 226 -15.54 -22.40 4.06
CA GLY A 226 -15.54 -21.59 5.27
C GLY A 226 -14.51 -22.05 6.30
N THR A 227 -14.22 -21.15 7.26
CA THR A 227 -13.18 -21.37 8.29
C THR A 227 -13.48 -22.57 9.17
N GLU A 228 -14.74 -22.73 9.57
CA GLU A 228 -15.11 -23.74 10.56
C GLU A 228 -14.85 -25.15 10.04
N TYR A 229 -15.24 -25.45 8.80
CA TYR A 229 -15.02 -26.76 8.20
C TYR A 229 -13.54 -27.07 8.03
N VAL A 230 -12.76 -26.15 7.45
CA VAL A 230 -11.31 -26.36 7.21
C VAL A 230 -10.57 -26.63 8.51
N HIS A 231 -10.91 -25.91 9.57
CA HIS A 231 -10.23 -26.06 10.87
C HIS A 231 -10.75 -27.20 11.76
N ARG A 232 -11.70 -28.01 11.28
CA ARG A 232 -11.94 -29.34 11.87
C ARG A 232 -10.76 -30.28 11.61
N PHE A 233 -10.02 -30.06 10.52
CA PHE A 233 -8.92 -30.93 10.08
C PHE A 233 -7.52 -30.35 10.31
N ILE A 234 -7.40 -29.03 10.46
CA ILE A 234 -6.12 -28.32 10.55
C ILE A 234 -6.17 -27.31 11.69
N GLY A 235 -5.14 -27.26 12.53
CA GLY A 235 -4.97 -26.27 13.58
C GLY A 235 -4.75 -24.85 13.05
N LYS A 236 -4.58 -23.90 13.99
CA LYS A 236 -4.41 -22.46 13.72
C LYS A 236 -3.12 -21.88 14.28
N GLU A 237 -2.32 -22.69 14.97
CA GLU A 237 -1.25 -22.21 15.83
C GLU A 237 0.13 -22.62 15.29
N PRO A 238 1.18 -21.84 15.59
CA PRO A 238 2.54 -22.29 15.34
C PRO A 238 2.84 -23.54 16.17
N SER A 239 3.67 -24.45 15.64
CA SER A 239 4.04 -25.68 16.35
C SER A 239 4.93 -25.43 17.58
N GLY A 240 5.63 -24.28 17.66
CA GLY A 240 6.65 -24.01 18.69
C GLY A 240 7.87 -24.95 18.65
N LEU A 241 7.87 -25.92 17.74
CA LEU A 241 8.88 -26.94 17.53
C LEU A 241 9.49 -26.78 16.13
N ARG A 242 10.75 -27.23 15.98
CA ARG A 242 11.42 -27.24 14.66
C ARG A 242 10.54 -27.89 13.60
N PHE A 243 10.43 -27.27 12.42
CA PHE A 243 9.58 -27.69 11.30
C PHE A 243 9.86 -29.12 10.81
N ASN A 244 10.99 -29.71 11.22
CA ASN A 244 11.41 -31.06 10.87
C ASN A 244 10.77 -32.19 11.69
N LYS A 245 10.06 -31.89 12.78
CA LYS A 245 9.46 -32.94 13.62
C LYS A 245 8.04 -33.32 13.17
N LEU A 246 7.77 -34.62 13.15
CA LEU A 246 6.48 -35.22 12.78
C LEU A 246 5.55 -35.19 14.00
N PHE A 247 4.86 -34.07 14.24
CA PHE A 247 3.85 -34.03 15.29
C PHE A 247 2.53 -33.45 14.78
N LEU A 248 1.46 -34.08 15.24
CA LEU A 248 0.13 -33.51 15.30
C LEU A 248 0.01 -32.74 16.62
N ASP A 249 -0.99 -31.87 16.73
CA ASP A 249 -1.38 -31.24 17.98
C ASP A 249 -2.10 -32.24 18.91
N GLU A 250 -2.53 -31.76 20.08
CA GLU A 250 -3.23 -32.56 21.08
C GLU A 250 -4.58 -33.11 20.58
N ASP A 251 -5.14 -32.52 19.50
CA ASP A 251 -6.38 -32.93 18.87
C ASP A 251 -6.17 -33.89 17.68
N ASP A 252 -4.95 -34.43 17.50
CA ASP A 252 -4.57 -35.26 16.35
C ASP A 252 -4.73 -34.53 14.99
N LYS A 253 -4.52 -33.21 14.94
CA LYS A 253 -4.52 -32.40 13.71
C LYS A 253 -3.14 -31.82 13.42
N PRO A 254 -2.78 -31.53 12.16
CA PRO A 254 -1.59 -30.75 11.87
C PRO A 254 -1.72 -29.33 12.42
N HIS A 255 -0.66 -28.79 13.04
CA HIS A 255 -0.68 -27.50 13.73
C HIS A 255 -1.23 -26.31 12.92
N ASN A 256 -0.90 -26.23 11.62
CA ASN A 256 -1.35 -25.15 10.73
C ASN A 256 -1.15 -25.54 9.25
N SER A 257 -1.72 -24.74 8.33
CA SER A 257 -1.63 -24.98 6.88
C SER A 257 -0.28 -24.62 6.24
N MET A 258 0.64 -23.98 6.98
CA MET A 258 1.93 -23.53 6.46
C MET A 258 3.02 -24.60 6.56
N VAL A 259 2.83 -25.62 7.40
CA VAL A 259 3.68 -26.82 7.47
C VAL A 259 3.23 -27.88 6.46
N ASN A 260 4.12 -28.81 6.09
CA ASN A 260 3.82 -29.83 5.07
C ASN A 260 2.61 -30.70 5.42
N ALA A 261 2.48 -31.15 6.68
CA ALA A 261 1.36 -31.98 7.13
C ALA A 261 0.01 -31.27 6.93
N GLY A 262 -0.14 -30.05 7.45
CA GLY A 262 -1.38 -29.28 7.27
C GLY A 262 -1.61 -28.88 5.82
N ALA A 263 -0.55 -28.65 5.04
CA ALA A 263 -0.67 -28.39 3.62
C ALA A 263 -1.16 -29.62 2.82
N ILE A 264 -0.77 -30.84 3.19
CA ILE A 264 -1.27 -32.09 2.58
C ILE A 264 -2.74 -32.31 2.95
N VAL A 265 -3.11 -32.14 4.23
CA VAL A 265 -4.51 -32.20 4.66
C VAL A 265 -5.33 -31.13 3.93
N CYS A 266 -4.83 -29.90 3.81
CA CYS A 266 -5.49 -28.84 3.06
C CYS A 266 -5.72 -29.22 1.59
N THR A 267 -4.77 -29.91 0.95
CA THR A 267 -4.94 -30.41 -0.44
C THR A 267 -6.11 -31.39 -0.55
N SER A 268 -6.36 -32.23 0.48
CA SER A 268 -7.52 -33.14 0.48
C SER A 268 -8.87 -32.44 0.54
N LEU A 269 -8.90 -31.18 0.98
CA LEU A 269 -10.12 -30.39 1.08
C LEU A 269 -10.51 -29.72 -0.24
N LEU A 270 -9.59 -29.62 -1.21
CA LEU A 270 -9.85 -28.94 -2.48
C LEU A 270 -10.76 -29.79 -3.38
N LYS A 271 -11.92 -29.23 -3.76
CA LYS A 271 -12.91 -29.83 -4.69
C LYS A 271 -13.08 -31.34 -4.47
N GLN A 272 -13.66 -31.71 -3.34
CA GLN A 272 -13.89 -33.13 -3.01
C GLN A 272 -14.82 -33.80 -4.04
N GLY A 273 -14.63 -35.11 -4.26
CA GLY A 273 -15.48 -35.91 -5.15
C GLY A 273 -15.13 -35.90 -6.64
N VAL A 274 -14.11 -35.15 -7.07
CA VAL A 274 -13.65 -35.12 -8.47
C VAL A 274 -12.21 -35.64 -8.65
N SER A 275 -11.81 -35.87 -9.89
CA SER A 275 -10.48 -36.37 -10.25
C SER A 275 -9.37 -35.35 -9.94
N ASN A 276 -8.12 -35.82 -9.78
CA ASN A 276 -6.98 -34.92 -9.55
C ASN A 276 -6.73 -33.95 -10.71
N ALA A 277 -7.04 -34.35 -11.95
CA ALA A 277 -6.92 -33.46 -13.11
C ALA A 277 -7.86 -32.26 -12.97
N GLU A 278 -9.14 -32.52 -12.64
CA GLU A 278 -10.12 -31.46 -12.42
C GLU A 278 -9.78 -30.58 -11.21
N LYS A 279 -9.26 -31.17 -10.12
CA LYS A 279 -8.76 -30.40 -8.96
C LYS A 279 -7.59 -29.49 -9.35
N PHE A 280 -6.66 -30.00 -10.16
CA PHE A 280 -5.51 -29.23 -10.62
C PHE A 280 -5.94 -28.06 -11.50
N ASP A 281 -6.82 -28.30 -12.48
CA ASP A 281 -7.38 -27.25 -13.33
C ASP A 281 -8.14 -26.19 -12.52
N TYR A 282 -8.92 -26.62 -11.52
CA TYR A 282 -9.61 -25.72 -10.59
C TYR A 282 -8.63 -24.80 -9.87
N VAL A 283 -7.57 -25.35 -9.28
CA VAL A 283 -6.56 -24.55 -8.58
C VAL A 283 -5.81 -23.64 -9.55
N MET A 284 -5.43 -24.12 -10.73
CA MET A 284 -4.76 -23.32 -11.75
C MET A 284 -5.61 -22.13 -12.21
N ASN A 285 -6.92 -22.29 -12.32
CA ASN A 285 -7.83 -21.19 -12.63
C ASN A 285 -7.85 -20.14 -11.50
N PHE A 286 -7.91 -20.57 -10.24
CA PHE A 286 -7.77 -19.64 -9.10
C PHE A 286 -6.43 -18.91 -9.11
N MET A 287 -5.32 -19.61 -9.37
CA MET A 287 -3.99 -18.98 -9.44
C MET A 287 -3.93 -17.93 -10.57
N LYS A 288 -4.50 -18.22 -11.74
CA LYS A 288 -4.60 -17.24 -12.85
C LYS A 288 -5.43 -16.02 -12.45
N MET A 289 -6.57 -16.22 -11.80
CA MET A 289 -7.39 -15.10 -11.30
C MET A 289 -6.64 -14.25 -10.27
N LEU A 290 -5.97 -14.89 -9.31
CA LEU A 290 -5.14 -14.21 -8.30
C LEU A 290 -4.01 -13.39 -8.92
N ALA A 291 -3.44 -13.86 -10.03
CA ALA A 291 -2.37 -13.20 -10.77
C ALA A 291 -2.87 -12.24 -11.86
N GLY A 292 -4.18 -12.02 -11.99
CA GLY A 292 -4.75 -11.18 -13.06
C GLY A 292 -4.43 -11.66 -14.47
N ASN A 293 -4.42 -12.98 -14.66
CA ASN A 293 -4.10 -13.70 -15.91
C ASN A 293 -2.65 -13.56 -16.40
N GLU A 294 -1.72 -13.19 -15.51
CA GLU A 294 -0.29 -13.29 -15.80
C GLU A 294 0.21 -14.74 -15.80
N TYR A 295 1.52 -14.91 -15.98
CA TYR A 295 2.15 -16.22 -16.10
C TYR A 295 1.91 -17.09 -14.86
N VAL A 296 1.21 -18.21 -15.07
CA VAL A 296 1.06 -19.33 -14.14
C VAL A 296 1.29 -20.61 -14.94
N GLY A 297 2.45 -21.22 -14.73
CA GLY A 297 2.91 -22.42 -15.43
C GLY A 297 2.94 -23.66 -14.54
N PHE A 298 3.51 -24.75 -15.06
CA PHE A 298 3.66 -26.00 -14.34
C PHE A 298 4.92 -26.74 -14.80
N SER A 299 5.73 -27.17 -13.83
CA SER A 299 6.97 -27.90 -14.06
C SER A 299 6.78 -29.39 -13.83
N ASN A 300 6.46 -30.16 -14.88
CA ASN A 300 6.37 -31.62 -14.76
C ASN A 300 7.71 -32.24 -14.32
N ALA A 301 8.84 -31.65 -14.72
CA ALA A 301 10.16 -32.13 -14.32
C ALA A 301 10.38 -32.02 -12.81
N THR A 302 10.04 -30.89 -12.21
CA THR A 302 10.12 -30.69 -10.75
C THR A 302 9.14 -31.61 -10.03
N PHE A 303 7.91 -31.75 -10.54
CA PHE A 303 6.91 -32.66 -9.99
C PHE A 303 7.42 -34.10 -9.88
N GLN A 304 8.02 -34.64 -10.95
CA GLN A 304 8.54 -36.01 -10.93
C GLN A 304 9.68 -36.15 -9.92
N SER A 305 10.60 -35.19 -9.84
CA SER A 305 11.70 -35.24 -8.87
C SER A 305 11.24 -35.09 -7.43
N GLU A 306 10.32 -34.16 -7.14
CA GLU A 306 9.72 -33.97 -5.81
C GLU A 306 8.97 -35.22 -5.36
N ARG A 307 8.27 -35.88 -6.28
CA ARG A 307 7.58 -37.14 -5.99
C ARG A 307 8.55 -38.28 -5.67
N LEU A 308 9.64 -38.42 -6.44
CA LEU A 308 10.64 -39.47 -6.25
C LEU A 308 11.48 -39.29 -4.98
N SER A 309 11.73 -38.04 -4.57
CA SER A 309 12.50 -37.71 -3.35
C SER A 309 11.61 -37.40 -2.14
N GLY A 310 10.30 -37.61 -2.29
CA GLY A 310 9.26 -37.17 -1.36
C GLY A 310 9.03 -38.07 -0.13
N ASP A 311 9.98 -38.92 0.25
CA ASP A 311 9.82 -39.97 1.29
C ASP A 311 9.22 -39.43 2.58
N ARG A 312 9.67 -38.25 3.02
CA ARG A 312 9.15 -37.61 4.23
C ARG A 312 7.66 -37.27 4.11
N ASN A 313 7.22 -36.79 2.95
CA ASN A 313 5.81 -36.48 2.72
C ASN A 313 4.96 -37.75 2.64
N PHE A 314 5.50 -38.86 2.12
CA PHE A 314 4.85 -40.18 2.22
C PHE A 314 4.68 -40.62 3.68
N ALA A 315 5.73 -40.52 4.51
CA ALA A 315 5.64 -40.86 5.93
C ALA A 315 4.58 -40.02 6.65
N ILE A 316 4.54 -38.70 6.37
CA ILE A 316 3.50 -37.79 6.87
C ILE A 316 2.10 -38.25 6.40
N GLY A 317 1.96 -38.58 5.12
CA GLY A 317 0.70 -39.05 4.54
C GLY A 317 0.16 -40.31 5.20
N TYR A 318 1.00 -41.34 5.37
CA TYR A 318 0.61 -42.57 6.05
C TYR A 318 0.26 -42.35 7.52
N TYR A 319 1.03 -41.53 8.23
CA TYR A 319 0.74 -41.19 9.62
C TYR A 319 -0.62 -40.48 9.77
N MET A 320 -0.90 -39.50 8.91
CA MET A 320 -2.19 -38.78 8.90
C MET A 320 -3.36 -39.67 8.47
N LYS A 321 -3.12 -40.66 7.62
CA LYS A 321 -4.13 -41.66 7.24
C LYS A 321 -4.52 -42.53 8.43
N GLU A 322 -3.55 -43.04 9.18
CA GLU A 322 -3.78 -43.84 10.39
C GLU A 322 -4.56 -43.04 11.45
N LYS A 323 -4.20 -41.76 11.62
CA LYS A 323 -4.85 -40.84 12.56
C LYS A 323 -6.17 -40.24 12.08
N LYS A 324 -6.69 -40.66 10.91
CA LYS A 324 -7.95 -40.18 10.31
C LYS A 324 -8.00 -38.65 10.15
N CYS A 325 -6.86 -38.02 9.83
CA CYS A 325 -6.79 -36.57 9.62
C CYS A 325 -7.41 -36.11 8.28
N PHE A 326 -7.77 -37.05 7.39
CA PHE A 326 -8.37 -36.74 6.08
C PHE A 326 -9.90 -36.87 6.12
N PRO A 327 -10.63 -36.16 5.26
CA PRO A 327 -12.05 -36.40 5.04
C PRO A 327 -12.34 -37.85 4.64
N GLU A 328 -13.54 -38.34 4.98
CA GLU A 328 -13.96 -39.69 4.62
C GLU A 328 -13.90 -39.94 3.10
N GLY A 329 -13.48 -41.14 2.69
CA GLY A 329 -13.35 -41.51 1.28
C GLY A 329 -12.11 -40.93 0.57
N THR A 330 -11.19 -40.28 1.29
CA THR A 330 -9.96 -39.73 0.70
C THR A 330 -8.92 -40.80 0.39
N ASP A 331 -8.43 -40.85 -0.85
CA ASP A 331 -7.21 -41.59 -1.20
C ASP A 331 -5.96 -40.77 -0.93
N MET A 332 -5.21 -41.17 0.10
CA MET A 332 -3.99 -40.48 0.53
C MET A 332 -2.92 -40.39 -0.57
N ASN A 333 -2.72 -41.45 -1.36
CA ASN A 333 -1.69 -41.46 -2.40
C ASN A 333 -2.04 -40.47 -3.53
N SER A 334 -3.29 -40.48 -3.98
CA SER A 334 -3.80 -39.49 -4.93
C SER A 334 -3.66 -38.05 -4.41
N ILE A 335 -3.95 -37.78 -3.13
CA ILE A 335 -3.77 -36.44 -2.56
C ILE A 335 -2.30 -36.03 -2.47
N LEU A 336 -1.39 -36.96 -2.18
CA LEU A 336 0.05 -36.69 -2.20
C LEU A 336 0.53 -36.30 -3.59
N ASP A 337 0.10 -37.01 -4.64
CA ASP A 337 0.42 -36.66 -6.02
C ASP A 337 -0.07 -35.24 -6.35
N LEU A 338 -1.31 -34.90 -6.00
CA LEU A 338 -1.83 -33.55 -6.18
C LEU A 338 -1.02 -32.51 -5.38
N TYR A 339 -0.61 -32.84 -4.15
CA TYR A 339 0.23 -31.97 -3.34
C TYR A 339 1.57 -31.65 -4.04
N PHE A 340 2.23 -32.66 -4.63
CA PHE A 340 3.47 -32.47 -5.39
C PHE A 340 3.24 -31.66 -6.67
N GLN A 341 2.12 -31.88 -7.37
CA GLN A 341 1.74 -31.08 -8.54
C GLN A 341 1.61 -29.59 -8.16
N LEU A 342 0.89 -29.29 -7.08
CA LEU A 342 0.69 -27.91 -6.63
C LEU A 342 1.99 -27.23 -6.19
N CYS A 343 2.93 -27.95 -5.58
CA CYS A 343 4.25 -27.40 -5.22
C CYS A 343 5.11 -27.09 -6.47
N SER A 344 4.81 -27.73 -7.60
CA SER A 344 5.53 -27.61 -8.87
C SER A 344 4.90 -26.61 -9.85
N ILE A 345 3.93 -25.81 -9.40
CA ILE A 345 3.39 -24.67 -10.16
C ILE A 345 4.49 -23.63 -10.34
N GLU A 346 4.63 -23.10 -11.54
CA GLU A 346 5.62 -22.07 -11.89
C GLU A 346 5.00 -20.68 -11.94
N VAL A 347 5.73 -19.69 -11.45
CA VAL A 347 5.37 -18.26 -11.51
C VAL A 347 6.61 -17.44 -11.84
N THR A 348 6.41 -16.18 -12.21
CA THR A 348 7.48 -15.18 -12.23
C THR A 348 7.36 -14.30 -10.98
N CYS A 349 8.35 -13.45 -10.71
CA CYS A 349 8.20 -12.45 -9.63
C CYS A 349 7.01 -11.53 -9.93
N GLU A 350 6.85 -11.15 -11.19
CA GLU A 350 5.80 -10.23 -11.64
C GLU A 350 4.41 -10.80 -11.34
N SER A 351 4.12 -12.04 -11.74
CA SER A 351 2.80 -12.65 -11.52
C SER A 351 2.53 -12.94 -10.05
N ALA A 352 3.54 -13.39 -9.30
CA ALA A 352 3.39 -13.67 -7.88
C ALA A 352 3.22 -12.39 -7.03
N SER A 353 3.80 -11.25 -7.45
CA SER A 353 3.55 -9.96 -6.79
C SER A 353 2.08 -9.55 -6.90
N VAL A 354 1.42 -9.85 -8.04
CA VAL A 354 -0.03 -9.63 -8.22
C VAL A 354 -0.83 -10.56 -7.31
N MET A 355 -0.45 -11.84 -7.19
CA MET A 355 -1.10 -12.77 -6.25
C MET A 355 -1.02 -12.27 -4.80
N ALA A 356 0.16 -11.80 -4.37
CA ALA A 356 0.34 -11.18 -3.05
C ALA A 356 -0.51 -9.93 -2.88
N ALA A 357 -0.61 -9.09 -3.91
CA ALA A 357 -1.40 -7.86 -3.88
C ALA A 357 -2.91 -8.14 -3.85
N THR A 358 -3.37 -9.24 -4.46
CA THR A 358 -4.75 -9.72 -4.32
C THR A 358 -5.08 -10.08 -2.86
N LEU A 359 -4.12 -10.66 -2.12
CA LEU A 359 -4.28 -10.86 -0.68
C LEU A 359 -4.22 -9.53 0.09
N ALA A 360 -3.33 -8.61 -0.29
CA ALA A 360 -3.26 -7.27 0.32
C ALA A 360 -4.58 -6.50 0.15
N ASN A 361 -5.29 -6.72 -0.96
CA ASN A 361 -6.52 -6.04 -1.35
C ASN A 361 -7.80 -6.80 -0.94
N GLY A 362 -7.73 -7.60 0.13
CA GLY A 362 -8.91 -8.27 0.67
C GLY A 362 -9.56 -9.31 -0.25
N GLY A 363 -8.82 -9.83 -1.24
CA GLY A 363 -9.28 -10.85 -2.17
C GLY A 363 -9.73 -10.33 -3.54
N PHE A 364 -9.62 -9.02 -3.78
CA PHE A 364 -9.88 -8.41 -5.08
C PHE A 364 -8.57 -8.27 -5.88
N CYS A 365 -8.54 -8.79 -7.10
CA CYS A 365 -7.34 -8.68 -7.93
C CYS A 365 -7.10 -7.21 -8.32
N PRO A 366 -5.94 -6.62 -7.98
CA PRO A 366 -5.71 -5.18 -8.12
C PRO A 366 -5.71 -4.72 -9.59
N ILE A 367 -5.34 -5.59 -10.54
CA ILE A 367 -5.22 -5.24 -11.96
C ILE A 367 -6.44 -5.65 -12.80
N THR A 368 -7.42 -6.35 -12.22
CA THR A 368 -8.68 -6.68 -12.94
C THR A 368 -9.92 -6.15 -12.23
N GLY A 369 -9.88 -5.99 -10.91
CA GLY A 369 -11.03 -5.63 -10.08
C GLY A 369 -11.90 -6.83 -9.70
N ASP A 370 -11.57 -8.04 -10.15
CA ASP A 370 -12.36 -9.23 -9.86
C ASP A 370 -12.24 -9.66 -8.40
N ARG A 371 -13.36 -10.05 -7.80
CA ARG A 371 -13.36 -10.71 -6.49
C ARG A 371 -12.95 -12.17 -6.65
N VAL A 372 -11.71 -12.48 -6.31
CA VAL A 372 -11.14 -13.83 -6.42
C VAL A 372 -11.35 -14.63 -5.15
N LEU A 373 -11.16 -14.00 -3.99
CA LEU A 373 -11.32 -14.63 -2.68
C LEU A 373 -12.32 -13.83 -1.83
N ASN A 374 -12.94 -14.51 -0.88
CA ASN A 374 -13.75 -13.89 0.16
C ASN A 374 -12.84 -13.34 1.29
N PRO A 375 -13.16 -12.17 1.88
CA PRO A 375 -12.28 -11.51 2.84
C PRO A 375 -11.91 -12.35 4.07
N GLU A 376 -12.79 -13.26 4.48
CA GLU A 376 -12.54 -14.21 5.58
C GLU A 376 -11.34 -15.10 5.28
N ALA A 377 -11.31 -15.73 4.10
CA ALA A 377 -10.20 -16.57 3.66
C ALA A 377 -8.88 -15.79 3.64
N VAL A 378 -8.92 -14.56 3.14
CA VAL A 378 -7.75 -13.67 3.07
C VAL A 378 -7.23 -13.33 4.46
N ARG A 379 -8.11 -12.87 5.37
CA ARG A 379 -7.73 -12.52 6.75
C ARG A 379 -7.07 -13.69 7.48
N ASN A 380 -7.66 -14.88 7.37
CA ASN A 380 -7.10 -16.06 8.04
C ASN A 380 -5.75 -16.45 7.44
N THR A 381 -5.62 -16.38 6.11
CA THR A 381 -4.38 -16.70 5.41
C THR A 381 -3.26 -15.76 5.84
N LEU A 382 -3.52 -14.45 5.88
CA LEU A 382 -2.54 -13.45 6.33
C LEU A 382 -2.15 -13.65 7.80
N SER A 383 -3.10 -14.02 8.65
CA SER A 383 -2.83 -14.32 10.07
C SER A 383 -1.88 -15.51 10.22
N LEU A 384 -2.12 -16.60 9.49
CA LEU A 384 -1.25 -17.78 9.51
C LEU A 384 0.09 -17.53 8.83
N MET A 385 0.14 -16.71 7.78
CA MET A 385 1.41 -16.30 7.17
C MET A 385 2.27 -15.51 8.16
N HIS A 386 1.65 -14.62 8.96
CA HIS A 386 2.36 -13.85 9.97
C HIS A 386 3.01 -14.74 11.03
N SER A 387 2.28 -15.70 11.61
CA SER A 387 2.80 -16.53 12.71
C SER A 387 3.55 -17.80 12.28
N CYS A 388 3.31 -18.32 11.06
CA CYS A 388 3.76 -19.66 10.65
C CYS A 388 4.45 -19.71 9.26
N GLY A 389 4.66 -18.57 8.62
CA GLY A 389 5.00 -18.54 7.19
C GLY A 389 6.47 -18.74 6.80
N MET A 390 7.42 -18.51 7.72
CA MET A 390 8.87 -18.45 7.42
C MET A 390 9.67 -19.59 8.09
N TYR A 391 9.07 -20.79 8.13
CA TYR A 391 9.64 -21.96 8.81
C TYR A 391 9.96 -21.66 10.29
N ASP A 392 11.10 -22.14 10.81
CA ASP A 392 11.53 -21.87 12.18
C ASP A 392 11.84 -20.38 12.42
N PHE A 393 12.02 -19.59 11.36
CA PHE A 393 12.24 -18.15 11.44
C PHE A 393 10.94 -17.35 11.63
N SER A 394 9.75 -17.99 11.57
CA SER A 394 8.46 -17.29 11.62
C SER A 394 8.30 -16.37 12.82
N GLY A 395 8.70 -16.80 14.02
CA GLY A 395 8.61 -15.97 15.22
C GLY A 395 9.53 -14.74 15.19
N GLN A 396 10.77 -14.92 14.73
CA GLN A 396 11.73 -13.80 14.60
C GLN A 396 11.33 -12.85 13.47
N PHE A 397 10.83 -13.38 12.35
CA PHE A 397 10.33 -12.58 11.24
C PHE A 397 9.10 -11.76 11.66
N ALA A 398 8.15 -12.36 12.36
CA ALA A 398 6.98 -11.66 12.90
C ALA A 398 7.34 -10.55 13.89
N PHE A 399 8.44 -10.73 14.65
CA PHE A 399 8.90 -9.75 15.63
C PHE A 399 9.72 -8.60 15.01
N HIS A 400 10.63 -8.90 14.08
CA HIS A 400 11.54 -7.90 13.50
C HIS A 400 10.99 -7.24 12.24
N VAL A 401 10.32 -8.02 11.37
CA VAL A 401 9.75 -7.54 10.11
C VAL A 401 8.26 -7.26 10.27
N GLY A 402 7.54 -8.14 10.98
CA GLY A 402 6.14 -7.92 11.32
C GLY A 402 5.20 -7.91 10.11
N LEU A 403 5.56 -8.54 9.00
CA LEU A 403 4.72 -8.65 7.81
C LEU A 403 4.28 -10.11 7.57
N PRO A 404 3.06 -10.36 7.07
CA PRO A 404 2.69 -11.68 6.57
C PRO A 404 3.57 -12.09 5.38
N ALA A 405 4.27 -13.22 5.50
CA ALA A 405 5.11 -13.74 4.43
C ALA A 405 5.03 -15.26 4.32
N LYS A 406 5.39 -15.82 3.17
CA LYS A 406 5.64 -17.26 3.01
C LYS A 406 6.88 -17.49 2.16
N SER A 407 7.82 -18.25 2.70
CA SER A 407 9.03 -18.68 2.01
C SER A 407 8.85 -20.01 1.26
N GLY A 408 9.57 -20.18 0.16
CA GLY A 408 9.66 -21.38 -0.66
C GLY A 408 11.11 -21.81 -0.86
N VAL A 409 11.36 -23.12 -0.89
CA VAL A 409 12.72 -23.68 -1.07
C VAL A 409 13.32 -23.42 -2.46
N SER A 410 12.53 -22.88 -3.39
CA SER A 410 13.03 -22.33 -4.66
C SER A 410 13.71 -20.97 -4.52
N GLY A 411 13.73 -20.39 -3.32
CA GLY A 411 14.28 -19.05 -3.05
C GLY A 411 13.24 -17.92 -3.13
N GLY A 412 11.97 -18.24 -3.32
CA GLY A 412 10.88 -17.26 -3.38
C GLY A 412 10.38 -16.88 -1.98
N ILE A 413 10.04 -15.60 -1.79
CA ILE A 413 9.33 -15.08 -0.61
C ILE A 413 8.12 -14.28 -1.10
N LEU A 414 6.93 -14.82 -0.84
CA LEU A 414 5.66 -14.14 -1.05
C LEU A 414 5.40 -13.23 0.16
N LEU A 415 5.46 -11.92 -0.01
CA LEU A 415 5.33 -10.93 1.06
C LEU A 415 4.08 -10.07 0.84
N VAL A 416 3.32 -9.82 1.90
CA VAL A 416 2.11 -8.99 1.84
C VAL A 416 2.21 -7.83 2.82
N VAL A 417 1.96 -6.62 2.35
CA VAL A 417 1.70 -5.43 3.17
C VAL A 417 0.20 -5.12 3.08
N PRO A 418 -0.61 -5.56 4.06
CA PRO A 418 -2.06 -5.46 3.97
C PRO A 418 -2.54 -4.03 3.68
N ASN A 419 -3.50 -3.91 2.76
CA ASN A 419 -4.05 -2.64 2.26
C ASN A 419 -3.05 -1.71 1.55
N VAL A 420 -1.83 -2.17 1.23
CA VAL A 420 -0.82 -1.36 0.54
C VAL A 420 -0.34 -2.05 -0.73
N MET A 421 0.32 -3.21 -0.60
CA MET A 421 0.94 -3.89 -1.74
C MET A 421 1.27 -5.35 -1.45
N GLY A 422 1.46 -6.11 -2.53
CA GLY A 422 2.11 -7.41 -2.53
C GLY A 422 3.48 -7.34 -3.17
N ILE A 423 4.41 -8.13 -2.65
CA ILE A 423 5.80 -8.20 -3.12
C ILE A 423 6.18 -9.68 -3.30
N MET A 424 6.92 -9.96 -4.37
CA MET A 424 7.66 -11.22 -4.53
C MET A 424 9.15 -10.92 -4.63
N CYS A 425 9.92 -11.52 -3.73
CA CYS A 425 11.38 -11.55 -3.79
C CYS A 425 11.82 -12.96 -4.19
N TRP A 426 12.80 -13.08 -5.08
CA TRP A 426 13.31 -14.39 -5.50
C TRP A 426 14.82 -14.40 -5.62
N SER A 427 15.47 -15.16 -4.74
CA SER A 427 16.88 -15.53 -4.85
C SER A 427 17.08 -16.99 -4.42
N PRO A 428 17.57 -17.88 -5.30
CA PRO A 428 17.73 -19.30 -5.01
C PRO A 428 18.55 -19.67 -3.77
N PRO A 429 19.64 -18.95 -3.39
CA PRO A 429 20.41 -19.26 -2.19
C PRO A 429 19.59 -19.10 -0.90
N LEU A 430 19.51 -20.20 -0.14
CA LEU A 430 18.80 -20.28 1.13
C LEU A 430 19.76 -20.20 2.32
N ASP A 431 19.28 -19.67 3.43
CA ASP A 431 19.90 -19.76 4.73
C ASP A 431 19.75 -21.17 5.35
N LYS A 432 20.29 -21.36 6.55
CA LYS A 432 20.22 -22.64 7.28
C LYS A 432 18.79 -23.02 7.72
N LEU A 433 17.84 -22.08 7.68
CA LEU A 433 16.44 -22.27 8.04
C LEU A 433 15.54 -22.49 6.81
N GLY A 434 16.10 -22.45 5.61
CA GLY A 434 15.40 -22.66 4.35
C GLY A 434 14.79 -21.40 3.73
N ASN A 435 15.16 -20.21 4.20
CA ASN A 435 14.66 -18.93 3.67
C ASN A 435 15.67 -18.26 2.74
N SER A 436 15.21 -17.55 1.72
CA SER A 436 16.08 -16.82 0.79
C SER A 436 16.91 -15.74 1.51
N VAL A 437 18.24 -15.79 1.39
CA VAL A 437 19.14 -14.86 2.09
C VAL A 437 18.87 -13.41 1.69
N ARG A 438 18.88 -13.13 0.38
CA ARG A 438 18.61 -11.79 -0.15
C ARG A 438 17.18 -11.34 0.12
N GLY A 439 16.23 -12.28 0.03
CA GLY A 439 14.82 -12.00 0.31
C GLY A 439 14.57 -11.54 1.75
N ILE A 440 15.18 -12.19 2.74
CA ILE A 440 15.10 -11.77 4.16
C ILE A 440 15.76 -10.40 4.37
N GLN A 441 16.93 -10.17 3.77
CA GLN A 441 17.61 -8.88 3.88
C GLN A 441 16.74 -7.75 3.32
N PHE A 442 16.19 -7.94 2.12
CA PHE A 442 15.26 -6.99 1.50
C PHE A 442 14.06 -6.68 2.40
N CYS A 443 13.43 -7.71 2.97
CA CYS A 443 12.28 -7.53 3.87
C CYS A 443 12.66 -6.71 5.13
N THR A 444 13.87 -6.91 5.65
CA THR A 444 14.37 -6.22 6.85
C THR A 444 14.67 -4.76 6.55
N ASP A 445 15.41 -4.48 5.48
CA ASP A 445 15.75 -3.13 5.04
C ASP A 445 14.47 -2.32 4.70
N LEU A 446 13.47 -2.97 4.09
CA LEU A 446 12.18 -2.35 3.79
C LEU A 446 11.48 -1.80 5.03
N VAL A 447 11.40 -2.55 6.12
CA VAL A 447 10.71 -2.10 7.35
C VAL A 447 11.57 -1.21 8.25
N GLN A 448 12.89 -1.21 8.05
CA GLN A 448 13.78 -0.24 8.68
C GLN A 448 13.59 1.14 8.05
N LEU A 449 13.44 1.20 6.73
CA LEU A 449 13.18 2.44 6.00
C LEU A 449 11.73 2.91 6.14
N CYS A 450 10.75 2.02 5.97
CA CYS A 450 9.33 2.36 5.88
C CYS A 450 8.54 1.90 7.12
N ASN A 451 7.48 2.64 7.48
CA ASN A 451 6.58 2.30 8.59
C ASN A 451 5.55 1.20 8.24
N PHE A 452 6.02 0.11 7.62
CA PHE A 452 5.19 -1.00 7.17
C PHE A 452 5.06 -2.15 8.17
N HIS A 453 5.88 -2.18 9.22
CA HIS A 453 5.73 -3.18 10.28
C HIS A 453 4.28 -3.17 10.81
N ASN A 454 3.63 -4.33 10.95
CA ASN A 454 2.19 -4.39 11.25
C ASN A 454 1.80 -3.71 12.59
N TYR A 455 2.78 -3.53 13.49
CA TYR A 455 2.62 -2.83 14.77
C TYR A 455 3.31 -1.45 14.83
N ASP A 456 3.77 -0.90 13.69
CA ASP A 456 4.26 0.48 13.64
C ASP A 456 3.11 1.50 13.75
N ASN A 457 3.45 2.70 14.23
CA ASN A 457 2.48 3.78 14.39
C ASN A 457 2.35 4.60 13.10
N LEU A 458 1.11 4.88 12.66
CA LEU A 458 0.84 5.68 11.45
C LEU A 458 0.93 7.20 11.67
N ARG A 459 1.01 7.66 12.92
CA ARG A 459 1.00 9.09 13.29
C ARG A 459 2.34 9.58 13.83
N HIS A 460 2.99 8.76 14.65
CA HIS A 460 4.21 9.07 15.39
C HIS A 460 5.25 7.98 15.11
N PHE A 461 5.92 8.07 13.96
CA PHE A 461 7.00 7.16 13.58
C PHE A 461 8.31 7.95 13.50
N ALA A 462 9.36 7.43 14.14
CA ALA A 462 10.65 8.09 14.22
C ALA A 462 11.46 7.82 12.95
N LYS A 463 11.76 8.88 12.18
CA LYS A 463 12.66 8.90 10.99
C LYS A 463 12.33 7.94 9.83
N LYS A 464 11.35 7.05 9.97
CA LYS A 464 10.85 6.18 8.89
C LYS A 464 10.06 6.98 7.86
N LEU A 465 9.96 6.44 6.65
CA LEU A 465 9.12 6.95 5.58
C LEU A 465 7.73 6.31 5.65
N ASP A 466 6.70 7.08 5.29
CA ASP A 466 5.36 6.56 5.03
C ASP A 466 4.95 6.86 3.59
N PRO A 467 5.16 5.90 2.66
CA PRO A 467 4.85 6.10 1.24
C PRO A 467 3.36 6.36 0.96
N ARG A 468 2.47 6.17 1.94
CA ARG A 468 1.04 6.48 1.80
C ARG A 468 0.73 7.97 1.83
N ARG A 469 1.71 8.80 2.18
CA ARG A 469 1.57 10.26 2.24
C ARG A 469 2.50 10.90 1.22
N GLU A 470 2.08 12.03 0.67
CA GLU A 470 2.94 12.85 -0.19
C GLU A 470 4.08 13.44 0.65
N GLY A 471 5.33 13.09 0.33
CA GLY A 471 6.51 13.45 1.13
C GLY A 471 6.67 14.95 1.33
N GLY A 472 6.53 15.74 0.25
CA GLY A 472 6.59 17.21 0.31
C GLY A 472 5.42 17.83 1.07
N GLU A 473 4.21 17.30 0.88
CA GLU A 473 3.00 17.83 1.53
C GLU A 473 3.01 17.58 3.04
N GLN A 474 3.54 16.46 3.52
CA GLN A 474 3.65 16.18 4.95
C GLN A 474 4.61 17.14 5.66
N ARG A 475 5.76 17.45 5.05
CA ARG A 475 6.69 18.45 5.58
C ARG A 475 6.01 19.82 5.63
N VAL A 476 5.43 20.26 4.51
CA VAL A 476 4.75 21.57 4.43
C VAL A 476 3.56 21.66 5.39
N LYS A 477 2.70 20.65 5.50
CA LYS A 477 1.59 20.62 6.47
C LYS A 477 2.07 20.69 7.91
N SER A 478 3.17 20.00 8.23
CA SER A 478 3.75 20.03 9.57
C SER A 478 4.28 21.42 9.91
N VAL A 479 4.97 22.07 8.96
CA VAL A 479 5.43 23.46 9.07
C VAL A 479 4.25 24.41 9.25
N ILE A 480 3.23 24.32 8.38
CA ILE A 480 2.04 25.18 8.46
C ILE A 480 1.35 25.03 9.82
N ASN A 481 1.18 23.81 10.32
CA ASN A 481 0.56 23.57 11.62
C ASN A 481 1.40 24.15 12.77
N LEU A 482 2.73 24.07 12.68
CA LEU A 482 3.66 24.67 13.63
C LEU A 482 3.52 26.20 13.64
N LEU A 483 3.54 26.83 12.46
CA LEU A 483 3.41 28.29 12.33
C LEU A 483 2.03 28.80 12.72
N PHE A 484 0.97 28.05 12.42
CA PHE A 484 -0.39 28.42 12.82
C PHE A 484 -0.58 28.37 14.35
N ALA A 485 0.07 27.42 15.03
CA ALA A 485 0.11 27.41 16.49
C ALA A 485 0.85 28.63 17.06
N ALA A 486 1.93 29.08 16.40
CA ALA A 486 2.62 30.32 16.77
C ALA A 486 1.76 31.57 16.52
N TYR A 487 1.04 31.63 15.40
CA TYR A 487 0.12 32.71 15.04
C TYR A 487 -1.03 32.88 16.05
N THR A 488 -1.65 31.76 16.47
CA THR A 488 -2.77 31.77 17.41
C THR A 488 -2.37 31.92 18.88
N GLY A 489 -1.06 31.82 19.18
CA GLY A 489 -0.57 31.82 20.56
C GLY A 489 -0.77 30.49 21.31
N ASP A 490 -1.05 29.37 20.62
CA ASP A 490 -1.29 28.06 21.27
C ASP A 490 0.03 27.38 21.68
N VAL A 491 0.55 27.78 22.84
CA VAL A 491 1.72 27.17 23.49
C VAL A 491 1.49 25.68 23.78
N SER A 492 0.25 25.23 23.99
CA SER A 492 -0.03 23.82 24.26
C SER A 492 0.20 22.96 23.01
N ALA A 493 -0.16 23.45 21.82
CA ALA A 493 0.19 22.80 20.55
C ALA A 493 1.70 22.77 20.33
N LEU A 494 2.40 23.88 20.56
CA LEU A 494 3.86 23.95 20.43
C LEU A 494 4.59 22.99 21.38
N ARG A 495 4.12 22.86 22.63
CA ARG A 495 4.62 21.85 23.59
C ARG A 495 4.43 20.43 23.06
N ARG A 496 3.27 20.11 22.46
CA ARG A 496 3.03 18.80 21.84
C ARG A 496 3.96 18.56 20.65
N PHE A 497 4.20 19.55 19.81
CA PHE A 497 5.12 19.43 18.67
C PHE A 497 6.57 19.24 19.12
N ALA A 498 7.05 20.05 20.07
CA ALA A 498 8.39 19.92 20.64
C ALA A 498 8.58 18.54 21.32
N LEU A 499 7.57 18.06 22.05
CA LEU A 499 7.60 16.72 22.68
C LEU A 499 7.63 15.59 21.63
N SER A 500 7.10 15.81 20.43
CA SER A 500 7.14 14.84 19.32
C SER A 500 8.45 14.84 18.53
N SER A 501 9.48 15.53 19.01
CA SER A 501 10.78 15.71 18.34
C SER A 501 10.66 16.38 16.95
N MET A 502 9.67 17.26 16.79
CA MET A 502 9.58 18.10 15.60
C MET A 502 10.70 19.15 15.63
N ASP A 503 11.35 19.36 14.49
CA ASP A 503 12.30 20.45 14.33
C ASP A 503 11.56 21.80 14.35
N MET A 504 11.85 22.62 15.36
CA MET A 504 11.19 23.90 15.60
C MET A 504 11.80 25.04 14.75
N GLU A 505 12.88 24.77 14.01
CA GLU A 505 13.55 25.72 13.11
C GLU A 505 13.09 25.61 11.65
N GLN A 506 12.09 24.76 11.38
CA GLN A 506 11.53 24.63 10.04
C GLN A 506 10.92 25.94 9.54
N ARG A 507 11.02 26.16 8.23
CA ARG A 507 10.66 27.40 7.55
C ARG A 507 9.54 27.21 6.55
N ASP A 508 8.67 28.20 6.40
CA ASP A 508 7.67 28.25 5.33
C ASP A 508 8.25 28.71 3.98
N TYR A 509 7.38 28.92 3.00
CA TYR A 509 7.75 29.38 1.67
C TYR A 509 8.42 30.77 1.71
N ASP A 510 8.09 31.62 2.69
CA ASP A 510 8.70 32.94 2.92
C ASP A 510 9.97 32.86 3.80
N SER A 511 10.50 31.66 4.03
CA SER A 511 11.66 31.41 4.88
C SER A 511 11.48 31.83 6.34
N ARG A 512 10.24 32.00 6.81
CA ARG A 512 9.91 32.37 8.19
C ARG A 512 9.81 31.15 9.08
N THR A 513 10.34 31.27 10.29
CA THR A 513 10.23 30.28 11.37
C THR A 513 9.06 30.61 12.30
N ALA A 514 8.73 29.70 13.23
CA ALA A 514 7.74 29.95 14.26
C ALA A 514 8.07 31.19 15.11
N LEU A 515 9.36 31.53 15.25
CA LEU A 515 9.82 32.71 15.98
C LEU A 515 9.48 34.01 15.25
N HIS A 516 9.61 34.06 13.92
CA HIS A 516 9.20 35.23 13.13
C HIS A 516 7.70 35.50 13.31
N VAL A 517 6.88 34.47 13.11
CA VAL A 517 5.41 34.57 13.22
C VAL A 517 4.98 34.97 14.64
N ALA A 518 5.56 34.36 15.68
CA ALA A 518 5.24 34.71 17.06
C ALA A 518 5.68 36.15 17.42
N ALA A 519 6.78 36.63 16.82
CA ALA A 519 7.30 37.96 17.07
C ALA A 519 6.48 39.05 16.37
N ALA A 520 5.98 38.77 15.17
CA ALA A 520 5.07 39.65 14.44
C ALA A 520 3.70 39.81 15.12
N GLU A 521 3.18 38.75 15.75
CA GLU A 521 1.87 38.79 16.45
C GLU A 521 1.97 39.26 17.91
N GLY A 522 3.18 39.34 18.48
CA GLY A 522 3.39 39.79 19.86
C GLY A 522 3.16 38.73 20.95
N HIS A 523 3.19 37.43 20.62
CA HIS A 523 2.92 36.36 21.59
C HIS A 523 4.14 36.05 22.47
N THR A 524 4.32 36.81 23.56
CA THR A 524 5.48 36.69 24.47
C THR A 524 5.69 35.28 25.05
N GLU A 525 4.62 34.57 25.40
CA GLU A 525 4.68 33.20 25.93
C GLU A 525 5.21 32.20 24.90
N VAL A 526 4.83 32.36 23.63
CA VAL A 526 5.35 31.54 22.53
C VAL A 526 6.81 31.85 22.27
N VAL A 527 7.19 33.13 22.27
CA VAL A 527 8.58 33.57 22.07
C VAL A 527 9.49 33.02 23.17
N ARG A 528 9.08 33.11 24.44
CA ARG A 528 9.81 32.49 25.57
C ARG A 528 9.93 30.99 25.40
N PHE A 529 8.85 30.30 25.04
CA PHE A 529 8.88 28.85 24.83
C PHE A 529 9.88 28.46 23.73
N LEU A 530 9.87 29.16 22.59
CA LEU A 530 10.77 28.87 21.46
C LEU A 530 12.24 29.17 21.79
N LEU A 531 12.52 30.29 22.45
CA LEU A 531 13.90 30.69 22.79
C LEU A 531 14.44 29.87 23.96
N GLU A 532 13.72 29.83 25.08
CA GLU A 532 14.22 29.25 26.34
C GLU A 532 14.14 27.72 26.35
N ALA A 533 13.01 27.15 25.91
CA ALA A 533 12.78 25.71 25.97
C ALA A 533 13.25 24.97 24.71
N CYS A 534 12.95 25.50 23.52
CA CYS A 534 13.33 24.88 22.25
C CYS A 534 14.73 25.29 21.75
N LYS A 535 15.34 26.35 22.32
CA LYS A 535 16.67 26.85 21.93
C LYS A 535 16.80 27.17 20.43
N VAL A 536 15.76 27.74 19.84
CA VAL A 536 15.73 28.18 18.44
C VAL A 536 16.68 29.37 18.24
N ASN A 537 17.30 29.47 17.05
CA ASN A 537 18.12 30.61 16.68
C ASN A 537 17.32 31.93 16.79
N PRO A 538 17.84 32.97 17.50
CA PRO A 538 17.15 34.25 17.65
C PRO A 538 17.33 35.20 16.46
N VAL A 539 18.28 34.94 15.56
CA VAL A 539 18.61 35.79 14.41
C VAL A 539 18.48 35.12 13.03
N PRO A 540 17.47 34.27 12.78
CA PRO A 540 17.21 33.79 11.42
C PRO A 540 16.76 34.97 10.55
N LYS A 541 17.03 34.90 9.26
CA LYS A 541 16.52 35.85 8.27
C LYS A 541 15.41 35.21 7.45
N ASP A 542 14.34 35.96 7.25
CA ASP A 542 13.27 35.64 6.30
C ASP A 542 13.67 35.94 4.84
N ARG A 543 12.74 35.78 3.91
CA ARG A 543 12.90 36.11 2.49
C ARG A 543 13.21 37.59 2.23
N TRP A 544 12.80 38.50 3.11
CA TRP A 544 13.00 39.94 2.99
C TRP A 544 14.25 40.42 3.73
N GLY A 545 15.00 39.51 4.35
CA GLY A 545 16.20 39.82 5.12
C GLY A 545 15.92 40.35 6.53
N ASN A 546 14.66 40.35 6.97
CA ASN A 546 14.25 40.76 8.30
C ASN A 546 14.49 39.62 9.30
N THR A 547 14.88 40.00 10.52
CA THR A 547 14.96 39.10 11.66
C THR A 547 13.66 39.12 12.46
N PRO A 548 13.42 38.15 13.36
CA PRO A 548 12.26 38.20 14.26
C PRO A 548 12.19 39.50 15.09
N MET A 549 13.36 40.09 15.40
CA MET A 549 13.44 41.36 16.11
C MET A 549 13.00 42.53 15.21
N ASP A 550 13.36 42.51 13.93
CA ASP A 550 12.91 43.53 12.96
C ASP A 550 11.40 43.44 12.76
N GLU A 551 10.83 42.22 12.68
CA GLU A 551 9.37 42.03 12.61
C GLU A 551 8.68 42.55 13.86
N ALA A 552 9.18 42.25 15.07
CA ALA A 552 8.61 42.77 16.31
C ALA A 552 8.66 44.31 16.39
N ILE A 553 9.73 44.94 15.88
CA ILE A 553 9.84 46.40 15.79
C ILE A 553 8.84 46.95 14.78
N HIS A 554 8.72 46.31 13.61
CA HIS A 554 7.83 46.75 12.53
C HIS A 554 6.37 46.77 12.96
N PHE A 555 5.93 45.75 13.72
CA PHE A 555 4.56 45.66 14.24
C PHE A 555 4.36 46.32 15.62
N GLY A 556 5.43 46.82 16.25
CA GLY A 556 5.35 47.63 17.48
C GLY A 556 5.28 46.85 18.80
N HIS A 557 5.72 45.59 18.83
CA HIS A 557 5.69 44.71 20.00
C HIS A 557 6.95 44.85 20.89
N HIS A 558 6.96 45.89 21.74
CA HIS A 558 8.11 46.28 22.56
C HIS A 558 8.51 45.23 23.62
N ASP A 559 7.55 44.47 24.12
CA ASP A 559 7.73 43.37 25.06
C ASP A 559 8.50 42.20 24.43
N VAL A 560 8.14 41.81 23.22
CA VAL A 560 8.88 40.81 22.44
C VAL A 560 10.28 41.28 22.08
N VAL A 561 10.45 42.55 21.68
CA VAL A 561 11.76 43.14 21.38
C VAL A 561 12.69 43.05 22.59
N THR A 562 12.17 43.27 23.80
CA THR A 562 12.96 43.17 25.04
C THR A 562 13.45 41.74 25.24
N ILE A 563 12.55 40.75 25.10
CA ILE A 563 12.88 39.32 25.23
C ILE A 563 13.94 38.91 24.19
N LEU A 564 13.79 39.33 22.94
CA LEU A 564 14.72 39.01 21.85
C LEU A 564 16.10 39.64 22.07
N LYS A 565 16.17 40.89 22.55
CA LYS A 565 17.43 41.56 22.90
C LYS A 565 18.15 40.86 24.05
N ASP A 566 17.41 40.51 25.10
CA ASP A 566 17.97 39.84 26.28
C ASP A 566 18.57 38.48 25.89
N TYR A 567 17.85 37.72 25.05
CA TYR A 567 18.31 36.41 24.57
C TYR A 567 19.45 36.52 23.56
N HIS A 568 19.45 37.55 22.71
CA HIS A 568 20.55 37.80 21.76
C HIS A 568 21.89 37.99 22.48
N ASN A 569 21.90 38.71 23.60
CA ASN A 569 23.10 38.94 24.41
C ASN A 569 23.62 37.67 25.13
N THR A 570 22.76 36.67 25.33
CA THR A 570 23.10 35.39 25.99
C THR A 570 23.29 34.23 25.01
N TYR A 571 22.96 34.41 23.74
CA TYR A 571 23.06 33.38 22.72
C TYR A 571 24.51 33.18 22.25
N SER A 572 25.07 32.00 22.54
CA SER A 572 26.30 31.54 21.90
C SER A 572 25.94 30.65 20.72
N PRO A 573 26.39 30.95 19.48
CA PRO A 573 26.14 30.08 18.34
C PRO A 573 26.75 28.70 18.60
N LYS A 574 25.99 27.63 18.31
CA LYS A 574 26.58 26.28 18.25
C LYS A 574 27.59 26.27 17.11
N GLU A 575 28.82 25.81 17.36
CA GLU A 575 29.81 25.53 16.31
C GLU A 575 29.23 24.50 15.33
N THR A 576 28.68 24.97 14.21
CA THR A 576 28.44 24.14 13.03
C THR A 576 29.74 24.15 12.22
N THR A 577 30.40 23.00 12.18
CA THR A 577 31.50 22.68 11.26
C THR A 577 31.11 23.11 9.84
N ALA A 578 31.88 24.03 9.27
CA ALA A 578 31.63 24.68 7.97
C ALA A 578 31.69 23.75 6.74
N ASP A 579 31.72 22.42 6.91
CA ASP A 579 31.69 21.43 5.84
C ASP A 579 30.26 20.93 5.51
N SER A 580 29.26 21.12 6.37
CA SER A 580 27.89 20.62 6.10
C SER A 580 27.06 21.49 5.15
N ASP A 581 27.37 22.78 5.04
CA ASP A 581 26.57 23.72 4.25
C ASP A 581 26.85 23.62 2.74
N LYS A 582 28.01 23.07 2.35
CA LYS A 582 28.30 22.74 0.94
C LYS A 582 27.57 21.48 0.47
N GLU A 583 27.52 20.42 1.29
CA GLU A 583 26.77 19.20 0.94
C GLU A 583 25.25 19.44 0.90
N THR A 584 24.73 20.37 1.70
CA THR A 584 23.28 20.66 1.74
C THR A 584 22.84 21.58 0.58
N ALA A 585 23.73 22.46 0.09
CA ALA A 585 23.46 23.26 -1.10
C ALA A 585 23.49 22.41 -2.38
N GLU A 586 24.41 21.46 -2.51
CA GLU A 586 24.47 20.55 -3.66
C GLU A 586 23.27 19.59 -3.72
N LYS A 587 22.81 19.06 -2.57
CA LYS A 587 21.60 18.21 -2.52
C LYS A 587 20.29 18.94 -2.84
N ASN A 588 20.23 20.26 -2.68
CA ASN A 588 19.02 21.03 -2.99
C ASN A 588 18.92 21.44 -4.47
N LEU A 589 20.03 21.44 -5.22
CA LEU A 589 20.00 21.66 -6.68
C LEU A 589 19.76 20.36 -7.46
N ASP A 590 20.27 19.21 -6.98
CA ASP A 590 20.04 17.90 -7.62
C ASP A 590 18.60 17.36 -7.44
N GLY A 591 17.76 18.04 -6.65
CA GLY A 591 16.33 17.74 -6.53
C GLY A 591 15.43 18.61 -7.42
N MET A 592 15.99 19.51 -8.23
CA MET A 592 15.24 20.41 -9.14
C MET A 592 15.70 20.33 -10.60
N LEU A 593 16.57 19.38 -10.94
CA LEU A 593 16.87 18.90 -12.29
C LEU A 593 16.55 17.39 -12.35
#